data_AF-A0A976L678-F1
#
_entry.id   AF-A0A976L678-F1
#
_cell.length_a   1.000
_cell.length_b   1.000
_cell.length_c   1.000
_cell.angle_alpha   90.00
_cell.angle_beta   90.00
_cell.angle_gamma   90.00
#
_symmetry.space_group_name_H-M   'P 1'
#
loop_
_entity.id
_entity.type
_entity.pdbx_description
1 polymer ?
#
loop_
_entity_poly.entity_id
_entity_poly.type
_entity_poly.pdbx_seq_one_letter_code
_entity_poly.pdbx_strand_id
1 'polypeptide(L)'
;MAENITGTSRVKRGMAEMLKGGVIMDVVNVDQAKIAEDAGAVAVMALERIPADIRAQGGVSRMSDPDMIEAIQARVSIPVMAKARIGHFVEAQILQSIGVDYIDESEVLTPADYANHIDKWNFTVPFVCGATNLGEALRRINEGAAMIRSKGEAGTGD
;
A
#
# COMPACT_ATOMS: atom_id res chain seq x y z
N MET A 1 -2.78 -28.93 19.21
CA MET A 1 -3.77 -27.97 18.68
C MET A 1 -3.28 -27.57 17.31
N ALA A 2 -4.11 -27.64 16.27
CA ALA A 2 -3.71 -27.14 14.95
C ALA A 2 -3.61 -25.62 15.06
N GLU A 3 -2.41 -25.06 14.88
CA GLU A 3 -2.22 -23.63 14.73
C GLU A 3 -3.02 -23.19 13.51
N ASN A 4 -4.03 -22.34 13.70
CA ASN A 4 -4.71 -21.69 12.60
C ASN A 4 -3.73 -20.66 12.01
N ILE A 5 -2.99 -21.07 10.98
CA ILE A 5 -2.05 -20.17 10.28
C ILE A 5 -2.83 -19.27 9.32
N THR A 6 -3.42 -18.20 9.84
CA THR A 6 -4.03 -17.14 9.02
C THR A 6 -2.95 -16.27 8.37
N GLY A 7 -2.93 -16.19 7.03
CA GLY A 7 -2.07 -15.26 6.29
C GLY A 7 -0.67 -15.76 5.90
N THR A 8 -0.50 -17.06 5.59
CA THR A 8 0.82 -17.60 5.14
C THR A 8 1.41 -16.83 3.96
N SER A 9 2.74 -16.87 3.79
CA SER A 9 3.43 -16.23 2.64
C SER A 9 2.81 -16.62 1.29
N ARG A 10 2.41 -17.89 1.13
CA ARG A 10 1.78 -18.38 -0.10
C ARG A 10 0.43 -17.71 -0.36
N VAL A 11 -0.39 -17.52 0.69
CA VAL A 11 -1.68 -16.83 0.57
C VAL A 11 -1.47 -15.37 0.20
N LYS A 12 -0.59 -14.66 0.93
CA LYS A 12 -0.29 -13.24 0.64
C LYS A 12 0.21 -13.01 -0.79
N ARG A 13 1.11 -13.88 -1.27
CA ARG A 13 1.58 -13.83 -2.67
C ARG A 13 0.46 -14.15 -3.65
N GLY A 14 -0.36 -15.16 -3.36
CA GLY A 14 -1.52 -15.54 -4.18
C GLY A 14 -2.56 -14.42 -4.30
N MET A 15 -2.73 -13.59 -3.27
CA MET A 15 -3.56 -12.38 -3.37
C MET A 15 -2.98 -11.42 -4.40
N ALA A 16 -1.69 -11.11 -4.31
CA ALA A 16 -1.01 -10.22 -5.26
C ALA A 16 -1.05 -10.72 -6.71
N GLU A 17 -1.08 -12.05 -6.93
CA GLU A 17 -1.24 -12.64 -8.26
C GLU A 17 -2.56 -12.26 -8.94
N MET A 18 -3.63 -12.01 -8.18
CA MET A 18 -4.94 -11.60 -8.73
C MET A 18 -4.90 -10.22 -9.39
N LEU A 19 -3.89 -9.41 -9.10
CA LEU A 19 -3.72 -8.06 -9.65
C LEU A 19 -2.93 -8.04 -10.97
N LYS A 20 -2.40 -9.19 -11.41
CA LYS A 20 -1.55 -9.27 -12.60
C LYS A 20 -2.31 -8.85 -13.86
N GLY A 21 -1.65 -8.03 -14.67
CA GLY A 21 -2.19 -7.52 -15.93
C GLY A 21 -3.13 -6.32 -15.80
N GLY A 22 -3.37 -5.83 -14.57
CA GLY A 22 -4.21 -4.67 -14.31
C GLY A 22 -3.46 -3.39 -14.02
N VAL A 23 -4.24 -2.33 -13.74
CA VAL A 23 -3.76 -1.02 -13.29
C VAL A 23 -4.31 -0.73 -11.90
N ILE A 24 -3.44 -0.26 -11.00
CA ILE A 24 -3.81 0.26 -9.67
C ILE A 24 -3.80 1.78 -9.78
N MET A 25 -4.89 2.44 -9.37
CA MET A 25 -5.01 3.90 -9.51
C MET A 25 -5.00 4.60 -8.15
N ASP A 26 -4.15 5.61 -7.99
CA ASP A 26 -4.18 6.52 -6.84
C ASP A 26 -5.45 7.37 -6.87
N VAL A 27 -6.16 7.47 -5.74
CA VAL A 27 -7.41 8.22 -5.61
C VAL A 27 -7.45 8.98 -4.28
N VAL A 28 -8.02 10.19 -4.31
CA VAL A 28 -8.11 11.08 -3.13
C VAL A 28 -9.51 11.26 -2.57
N ASN A 29 -10.53 10.69 -3.22
CA ASN A 29 -11.91 10.71 -2.75
C ASN A 29 -12.75 9.59 -3.38
N VAL A 30 -13.99 9.46 -2.88
CA VAL A 30 -14.96 8.45 -3.33
C VAL A 30 -15.34 8.56 -4.80
N ASP A 31 -15.37 9.76 -5.36
CA ASP A 31 -15.73 9.97 -6.77
C ASP A 31 -14.63 9.46 -7.70
N GLN A 32 -13.36 9.76 -7.39
CA GLN A 32 -12.21 9.24 -8.10
C GLN A 32 -12.10 7.72 -7.97
N ALA A 33 -12.37 7.18 -6.78
CA ALA A 33 -12.42 5.73 -6.58
C ALA A 33 -13.43 5.06 -7.50
N LYS A 34 -14.63 5.65 -7.63
CA LYS A 34 -15.65 5.12 -8.54
C LYS A 34 -15.24 5.24 -10.00
N ILE A 35 -14.67 6.37 -10.42
CA ILE A 35 -14.17 6.56 -11.78
C ILE A 35 -13.09 5.51 -12.12
N ALA A 36 -12.16 5.25 -11.19
CA ALA A 36 -11.12 4.26 -11.38
C ALA A 36 -11.69 2.84 -11.57
N GLU A 37 -12.65 2.45 -10.73
CA GLU A 37 -13.36 1.18 -10.87
C GLU A 37 -14.07 1.06 -12.23
N ASP A 38 -14.85 2.09 -12.60
CA ASP A 38 -15.60 2.09 -13.86
C ASP A 38 -14.67 2.11 -15.10
N ALA A 39 -13.45 2.63 -14.95
CA ALA A 39 -12.40 2.60 -15.97
C ALA A 39 -11.65 1.26 -16.06
N GLY A 40 -11.96 0.29 -15.19
CA GLY A 40 -11.35 -1.04 -15.20
C GLY A 40 -10.06 -1.16 -14.38
N ALA A 41 -9.84 -0.30 -13.39
CA ALA A 41 -8.78 -0.51 -12.41
C ALA A 41 -8.99 -1.84 -11.66
N VAL A 42 -7.91 -2.57 -11.39
CA VAL A 42 -7.97 -3.83 -10.62
C VAL A 42 -7.90 -3.61 -9.11
N ALA A 43 -7.49 -2.41 -8.69
CA ALA A 43 -7.50 -1.93 -7.32
C ALA A 43 -7.33 -0.41 -7.31
N VAL A 44 -7.64 0.22 -6.18
CA VAL A 44 -7.34 1.63 -5.94
C VAL A 44 -6.38 1.79 -4.77
N MET A 45 -5.59 2.86 -4.79
CA MET A 45 -4.72 3.26 -3.69
C MET A 45 -5.29 4.54 -3.08
N ALA A 46 -5.76 4.47 -1.84
CA ALA A 46 -6.33 5.59 -1.11
C ALA A 46 -5.23 6.44 -0.46
N LEU A 47 -5.23 7.74 -0.74
CA LEU A 47 -4.30 8.71 -0.17
C LEU A 47 -4.94 10.11 -0.12
N GLU A 48 -4.63 10.91 0.90
CA GLU A 48 -5.17 12.29 0.99
C GLU A 48 -4.54 13.27 -0.02
N ARG A 49 -3.28 13.03 -0.37
CA ARG A 49 -2.48 13.93 -1.21
C ARG A 49 -1.70 13.14 -2.24
N ILE A 50 -1.92 13.44 -3.52
CA ILE A 50 -1.17 12.80 -4.60
C ILE A 50 0.34 13.10 -4.51
N PRO A 51 1.22 12.22 -5.00
CA PRO A 51 2.67 12.40 -4.91
C PRO A 51 3.17 13.75 -5.44
N ALA A 52 2.55 14.26 -6.52
CA ALA A 52 2.87 15.57 -7.09
C ALA A 52 2.62 16.72 -6.07
N ASP A 53 1.51 16.67 -5.34
CA ASP A 53 1.16 17.66 -4.31
C ASP A 53 2.02 17.53 -3.06
N ILE A 54 2.39 16.29 -2.69
CA ILE A 54 3.35 16.03 -1.61
C ILE A 54 4.67 16.75 -1.90
N ARG A 55 5.17 16.62 -3.13
CA ARG A 55 6.42 17.24 -3.57
C ARG A 55 6.33 18.76 -3.65
N ALA A 56 5.23 19.30 -4.19
CA ALA A 56 5.08 20.74 -4.41
C ALA A 56 4.94 21.54 -3.10
N GLN A 57 4.15 21.04 -2.15
CA GLN A 57 3.85 21.79 -0.91
C GLN A 57 4.80 21.45 0.24
N GLY A 58 5.53 20.31 0.15
CA GLY A 58 6.37 19.81 1.22
C GLY A 58 5.59 19.41 2.47
N GLY A 59 6.28 19.47 3.62
CA GLY A 59 5.74 19.06 4.92
C GLY A 59 5.86 17.56 5.21
N VAL A 60 5.29 17.13 6.33
CA VAL A 60 5.26 15.72 6.72
C VAL A 60 4.06 15.04 6.08
N SER A 61 4.32 14.02 5.28
CA SER A 61 3.29 13.17 4.68
C SER A 61 3.15 11.87 5.48
N ARG A 62 1.93 11.48 5.83
CA ARG A 62 1.60 10.36 6.75
C ARG A 62 0.57 9.43 6.11
N MET A 63 0.17 8.39 6.83
CA MET A 63 -1.03 7.61 6.54
C MET A 63 -2.25 8.53 6.47
N SER A 64 -3.15 8.28 5.52
CA SER A 64 -4.44 8.98 5.42
C SER A 64 -5.34 8.71 6.63
N ASP A 65 -6.27 9.61 6.87
CA ASP A 65 -7.36 9.43 7.82
C ASP A 65 -8.13 8.12 7.54
N PRO A 66 -8.30 7.22 8.52
CA PRO A 66 -9.12 6.02 8.39
C PRO A 66 -10.53 6.29 7.86
N ASP A 67 -11.19 7.39 8.26
CA ASP A 67 -12.55 7.72 7.82
C ASP A 67 -12.60 7.90 6.28
N MET A 68 -11.54 8.49 5.71
CA MET A 68 -11.40 8.67 4.26
C MET A 68 -11.22 7.34 3.53
N ILE A 69 -10.40 6.44 4.09
CA ILE A 69 -10.14 5.11 3.52
C ILE A 69 -11.43 4.26 3.56
N GLU A 70 -12.11 4.23 4.70
CA GLU A 70 -13.36 3.48 4.89
C GLU A 70 -14.46 3.97 3.93
N ALA A 71 -14.55 5.30 3.72
CA ALA A 71 -15.48 5.86 2.74
C ALA A 71 -15.19 5.39 1.30
N ILE A 72 -13.91 5.24 0.92
CA ILE A 72 -13.53 4.67 -0.38
C ILE A 72 -13.88 3.17 -0.44
N GLN A 73 -13.55 2.39 0.60
CA GLN A 73 -13.88 0.97 0.67
C GLN A 73 -15.40 0.73 0.53
N ALA A 74 -16.22 1.56 1.18
CA ALA A 74 -17.67 1.45 1.07
C ALA A 74 -18.21 1.80 -0.33
N ARG A 75 -17.43 2.48 -1.16
CA ARG A 75 -17.87 3.00 -2.47
C ARG A 75 -17.59 2.07 -3.64
N VAL A 76 -16.51 1.28 -3.57
CA VAL A 76 -16.03 0.41 -4.66
C VAL A 76 -16.05 -1.06 -4.26
N SER A 77 -16.07 -1.93 -5.26
CA SER A 77 -16.03 -3.39 -5.10
C SER A 77 -14.66 -4.00 -5.41
N ILE A 78 -13.75 -3.22 -6.01
CA ILE A 78 -12.35 -3.61 -6.23
C ILE A 78 -11.50 -3.39 -4.97
N PRO A 79 -10.40 -4.14 -4.79
CA PRO A 79 -9.49 -4.00 -3.66
C PRO A 79 -9.04 -2.55 -3.40
N VAL A 80 -8.97 -2.18 -2.12
CA VAL A 80 -8.48 -0.88 -1.66
C VAL A 80 -7.16 -1.06 -0.92
N MET A 81 -6.15 -0.35 -1.40
CA MET A 81 -4.83 -0.27 -0.79
C MET A 81 -4.66 1.07 -0.08
N ALA A 82 -3.79 1.12 0.93
CA ALA A 82 -3.42 2.35 1.60
C ALA A 82 -1.92 2.41 1.93
N LYS A 83 -1.40 3.62 2.12
CA LYS A 83 0.03 3.86 2.38
C LYS A 83 0.32 3.97 3.87
N ALA A 84 1.41 3.34 4.30
CA ALA A 84 2.02 3.55 5.60
C ALA A 84 3.46 4.09 5.42
N ARG A 85 3.93 4.89 6.38
CA ARG A 85 5.31 5.38 6.37
C ARG A 85 6.30 4.23 6.57
N ILE A 86 7.48 4.34 5.96
CA ILE A 86 8.58 3.38 6.16
C ILE A 86 8.88 3.25 7.67
N GLY A 87 8.86 2.01 8.15
CA GLY A 87 9.12 1.65 9.54
C GLY A 87 7.98 1.92 10.53
N HIS A 88 6.87 2.55 10.10
CA HIS A 88 5.77 2.89 11.01
C HIS A 88 4.78 1.75 11.20
N PHE A 89 5.20 0.68 11.89
CA PHE A 89 4.38 -0.51 12.09
C PHE A 89 3.02 -0.26 12.76
N VAL A 90 2.87 0.80 13.57
CA VAL A 90 1.58 1.17 14.18
C VAL A 90 0.59 1.73 13.15
N GLU A 91 1.06 2.42 12.10
CA GLU A 91 0.17 2.86 11.01
C GLU A 91 -0.34 1.63 10.25
N ALA A 92 0.55 0.67 10.01
CA ALA A 92 0.16 -0.59 9.39
C ALA A 92 -0.81 -1.42 10.24
N GLN A 93 -0.71 -1.37 11.58
CA GLN A 93 -1.66 -2.03 12.49
C GLN A 93 -3.05 -1.41 12.36
N ILE A 94 -3.13 -0.08 12.27
CA ILE A 94 -4.39 0.66 12.05
C ILE A 94 -4.99 0.26 10.70
N LEU A 95 -4.20 0.32 9.62
CA LEU A 95 -4.66 -0.06 8.28
C LEU A 95 -5.16 -1.51 8.20
N GLN A 96 -4.46 -2.45 8.84
CA GLN A 96 -4.93 -3.84 8.93
C GLN A 96 -6.25 -3.93 9.71
N SER A 97 -6.42 -3.13 10.76
CA SER A 97 -7.63 -3.17 11.60
C SER A 97 -8.89 -2.67 10.89
N ILE A 98 -8.75 -1.68 9.99
CA ILE A 98 -9.84 -1.20 9.12
C ILE A 98 -10.02 -2.08 7.85
N GLY A 99 -9.22 -3.13 7.72
CA GLY A 99 -9.41 -4.16 6.69
C GLY A 99 -9.05 -3.73 5.28
N VAL A 100 -8.01 -2.91 5.10
CA VAL A 100 -7.48 -2.67 3.74
C VAL A 100 -6.95 -3.97 3.13
N ASP A 101 -7.05 -4.11 1.82
CA ASP A 101 -6.64 -5.34 1.12
C ASP A 101 -5.12 -5.46 1.02
N TYR A 102 -4.42 -4.32 0.93
CA TYR A 102 -2.95 -4.26 0.88
C TYR A 102 -2.44 -2.99 1.57
N ILE A 103 -1.22 -3.08 2.11
CA ILE A 103 -0.48 -1.94 2.65
C ILE A 103 0.73 -1.66 1.77
N ASP A 104 0.88 -0.44 1.28
CA ASP A 104 2.10 0.05 0.62
C ASP A 104 2.99 0.73 1.67
N GLU A 105 4.09 0.06 2.05
CA GLU A 105 5.14 0.69 2.86
C GLU A 105 5.94 1.63 1.95
N SER A 106 5.56 2.91 1.96
CA SER A 106 5.82 3.81 0.83
C SER A 106 6.90 4.84 1.15
N GLU A 107 7.91 4.89 0.29
CA GLU A 107 8.96 5.91 0.27
C GLU A 107 8.48 7.31 -0.14
N VAL A 108 7.25 7.41 -0.65
CA VAL A 108 6.61 8.69 -1.00
C VAL A 108 6.17 9.45 0.25
N LEU A 109 5.90 8.72 1.35
CA LEU A 109 5.59 9.32 2.63
C LEU A 109 6.87 9.65 3.40
N THR A 110 6.79 10.54 4.39
CA THR A 110 7.95 10.87 5.23
C THR A 110 8.34 9.63 6.06
N PRO A 111 9.57 9.09 5.98
CA PRO A 111 9.95 7.92 6.78
C PRO A 111 9.76 8.15 8.28
N ALA A 112 9.27 7.13 8.98
CA ALA A 112 9.17 7.15 10.44
C ALA A 112 10.41 6.54 11.10
N ASP A 113 11.03 5.56 10.44
CA ASP A 113 12.33 5.00 10.79
C ASP A 113 13.23 5.04 9.54
N TYR A 114 14.44 5.57 9.69
CA TYR A 114 15.43 5.69 8.60
C TYR A 114 16.35 4.46 8.50
N ALA A 115 16.37 3.60 9.51
CA ALA A 115 17.20 2.40 9.58
C ALA A 115 16.41 1.13 9.27
N ASN A 116 15.16 1.04 9.74
CA ASN A 116 14.38 -0.20 9.68
C ASN A 116 13.09 -0.03 8.87
N HIS A 117 12.74 -1.06 8.13
CA HIS A 117 11.41 -1.23 7.55
C HIS A 117 10.53 -2.04 8.51
N ILE A 118 9.22 -2.03 8.27
CA ILE A 118 8.26 -2.84 9.01
C ILE A 118 8.61 -4.32 8.83
N ASP A 119 8.59 -5.08 9.93
CA ASP A 119 8.58 -6.54 9.88
C ASP A 119 7.17 -7.02 9.47
N LYS A 120 7.03 -7.30 8.18
CA LYS A 120 5.74 -7.59 7.52
C LYS A 120 5.25 -9.02 7.80
N TRP A 121 6.07 -9.84 8.46
CA TRP A 121 5.68 -11.17 8.93
C TRP A 121 4.67 -11.10 10.08
N ASN A 122 4.67 -10.01 10.85
CA ASN A 122 3.75 -9.80 11.98
C ASN A 122 2.31 -9.42 11.58
N PHE A 123 2.01 -9.40 10.29
CA PHE A 123 0.74 -8.96 9.73
C PHE A 123 0.08 -10.09 8.94
N THR A 124 -1.23 -10.09 8.83
CA THR A 124 -1.97 -10.98 7.92
C THR A 124 -2.19 -10.33 6.57
N VAL A 125 -2.35 -9.00 6.53
CA VAL A 125 -2.49 -8.22 5.29
C VAL A 125 -1.20 -8.28 4.45
N PRO A 126 -1.28 -8.44 3.12
CA PRO A 126 -0.12 -8.39 2.23
C PRO A 126 0.45 -6.98 2.11
N PHE A 127 1.78 -6.89 1.96
CA PHE A 127 2.49 -5.64 1.77
C PHE A 127 3.04 -5.49 0.36
N VAL A 128 2.99 -4.26 -0.14
CA VAL A 128 3.68 -3.77 -1.33
C VAL A 128 4.86 -2.90 -0.88
N CYS A 129 6.03 -3.07 -1.51
CA CYS A 129 7.19 -2.21 -1.25
C CYS A 129 7.85 -1.74 -2.55
N GLY A 130 8.40 -0.52 -2.51
CA GLY A 130 9.22 0.02 -3.60
C GLY A 130 10.65 -0.52 -3.61
N ALA A 131 11.21 -0.75 -4.80
CA ALA A 131 12.63 -1.07 -5.01
C ALA A 131 13.20 -0.39 -6.26
N THR A 132 14.49 -0.05 -6.23
CA THR A 132 15.27 0.50 -7.37
C THR A 132 16.19 -0.54 -8.00
N ASN A 133 16.48 -1.62 -7.28
CA ASN A 133 17.39 -2.67 -7.72
C ASN A 133 17.02 -4.01 -7.07
N LEU A 134 17.61 -5.09 -7.58
CA LEU A 134 17.36 -6.45 -7.10
C LEU A 134 17.72 -6.62 -5.61
N GLY A 135 18.82 -6.03 -5.15
CA GLY A 135 19.23 -6.14 -3.75
C GLY A 135 18.20 -5.53 -2.79
N GLU A 136 17.63 -4.38 -3.17
CA GLU A 136 16.54 -3.75 -2.42
C GLU A 136 15.27 -4.61 -2.45
N ALA A 137 14.87 -5.10 -3.62
CA ALA A 137 13.71 -5.99 -3.77
C ALA A 137 13.84 -7.25 -2.90
N LEU A 138 14.99 -7.92 -2.92
CA LEU A 138 15.23 -9.13 -2.12
C LEU A 138 15.17 -8.86 -0.62
N ARG A 139 15.66 -7.70 -0.15
CA ARG A 139 15.52 -7.30 1.26
C ARG A 139 14.06 -7.10 1.65
N ARG A 140 13.28 -6.36 0.84
CA ARG A 140 11.84 -6.15 1.10
C ARG A 140 11.06 -7.47 1.13
N ILE A 141 11.37 -8.40 0.22
CA ILE A 141 10.78 -9.74 0.19
C ILE A 141 11.18 -10.54 1.44
N ASN A 142 12.44 -10.47 1.87
CA ASN A 142 12.92 -11.15 3.08
C ASN A 142 12.22 -10.62 4.34
N GLU A 143 11.87 -9.34 4.36
CA GLU A 143 11.08 -8.70 5.43
C GLU A 143 9.57 -9.01 5.34
N GLY A 144 9.12 -9.77 4.34
CA GLY A 144 7.73 -10.23 4.21
C GLY A 144 6.87 -9.49 3.18
N ALA A 145 7.44 -8.67 2.30
CA ALA A 145 6.68 -8.07 1.20
C ALA A 145 6.11 -9.15 0.26
N ALA A 146 4.83 -8.99 -0.09
CA ALA A 146 4.11 -9.91 -0.97
C ALA A 146 4.17 -9.46 -2.44
N MET A 147 4.37 -8.16 -2.67
CA MET A 147 4.47 -7.53 -3.98
C MET A 147 5.58 -6.48 -3.97
N ILE A 148 6.29 -6.33 -5.09
CA ILE A 148 7.31 -5.30 -5.28
C ILE A 148 6.91 -4.43 -6.46
N ARG A 149 7.10 -3.11 -6.32
CA ARG A 149 6.98 -2.12 -7.40
C ARG A 149 8.30 -1.38 -7.59
N SER A 150 8.52 -0.83 -8.78
CA SER A 150 9.61 0.14 -8.96
C SER A 150 9.32 1.39 -8.12
N LYS A 151 10.38 2.04 -7.61
CA LYS A 151 10.23 3.36 -6.96
C LYS A 151 9.94 4.45 -8.00
N GLY A 152 10.70 4.47 -9.09
CA GLY A 152 10.64 5.56 -10.07
C GLY A 152 10.89 6.93 -9.42
N GLU A 153 10.36 7.98 -10.04
CA GLU A 153 10.30 9.32 -9.47
C GLU A 153 8.82 9.72 -9.30
N ALA A 154 8.22 9.34 -8.18
CA ALA A 154 6.79 9.55 -7.96
C ALA A 154 6.39 11.03 -8.11
N GLY A 155 5.42 11.30 -9.00
CA GLY A 155 4.87 12.62 -9.24
C GLY A 155 5.62 13.51 -10.25
N THR A 156 6.60 12.99 -10.99
CA THR A 156 7.28 13.75 -12.06
C THR A 156 6.63 13.61 -13.43
N GLY A 157 6.07 12.43 -13.74
CA GLY A 157 5.46 12.13 -15.04
C GLY A 157 6.46 11.72 -16.14
N ASP A 158 7.71 11.45 -15.75
CA ASP A 158 8.80 10.97 -16.62
C ASP A 158 8.90 9.43 -16.67
#